data_AF-A0A7Y2G154-F1
#
_entry.id   AF-A0A7Y2G154-F1
#
_cell.length_a   1.000
_cell.length_b   1.000
_cell.length_c   1.000
_cell.angle_alpha   90.00
_cell.angle_beta   90.00
_cell.angle_gamma   90.00
#
_symmetry.space_group_name_H-M   'P 1'
#
loop_
_entity.id
_entity.type
_entity.pdbx_description
1 polymer ?
#
loop_
_entity_poly.entity_id
_entity_poly.type
_entity_poly.pdbx_seq_one_letter_code
_entity_poly.pdbx_strand_id
1 'polypeptide(L)' 'MSTYLIKHVAEQLVFWSNDLGWTDEIDATRFSSQERQALRLPDFGQWHQIDPTCEGMNR' A
#
# COMPACT_ATOMS: atom_id res chain seq x y z
N MET A 1 -13.98 -1.84 7.20
CA MET A 1 -13.30 -2.64 6.16
C MET A 1 -11.84 -2.26 6.21
N SER A 2 -10.92 -3.23 6.30
CA SER A 2 -9.48 -2.93 6.38
C SER A 2 -8.91 -2.70 4.99
N THR A 3 -8.11 -1.66 4.85
CA THR A 3 -7.40 -1.31 3.61
C THR A 3 -5.91 -1.55 3.80
N TYR A 4 -5.21 -1.92 2.74
CA TYR A 4 -3.79 -2.23 2.76
C TYR A 4 -3.05 -1.49 1.66
N LEU A 5 -1.79 -1.18 1.92
CA LEU A 5 -0.79 -0.82 0.93
C LEU A 5 0.29 -1.90 0.92
N ILE A 6 1.08 -1.95 -0.14
CA ILE A 6 2.33 -2.71 -0.15
C ILE A 6 3.46 -1.70 -0.04
N LYS A 7 4.32 -1.86 0.98
CA LYS A 7 5.46 -0.99 1.26
C LYS A 7 6.76 -1.70 0.91
N HIS A 8 7.72 -0.98 0.33
CA HIS A 8 9.05 -1.52 0.05
C HIS A 8 9.82 -1.76 1.35
N VAL A 9 10.47 -2.92 1.48
CA VAL A 9 11.14 -3.31 2.74
C VAL A 9 12.39 -2.47 3.03
N ALA A 10 13.07 -1.95 2.00
CA ALA A 10 14.29 -1.16 2.17
C ALA A 10 14.01 0.35 2.20
N GLU A 11 12.97 0.81 1.50
CA GLU A 11 12.70 2.23 1.29
C GLU A 11 11.39 2.63 1.98
N GLN A 12 11.50 3.38 3.08
CA GLN A 12 10.37 3.64 3.97
C GLN A 12 9.27 4.54 3.38
N LEU A 13 9.49 5.16 2.23
CA LEU A 13 8.54 6.07 1.57
C LEU A 13 8.12 5.57 0.18
N VAL A 14 8.41 4.29 -0.12
CA VAL A 14 8.12 3.68 -1.41
C VAL A 14 7.04 2.62 -1.24
N PHE A 15 6.01 2.72 -2.07
CA PHE A 15 4.81 1.91 -2.07
C PHE A 15 4.56 1.33 -3.46
N TRP A 16 3.82 0.24 -3.52
CA TRP A 16 3.49 -0.40 -4.79
C TRP A 16 2.28 0.28 -5.45
N SER A 17 2.42 0.54 -6.74
CA SER A 17 1.37 0.93 -7.67
C SER A 17 1.24 -0.13 -8.76
N ASN A 18 0.02 -0.57 -9.05
CA ASN A 18 -0.21 -1.55 -10.12
C ASN A 18 0.14 -0.99 -11.52
N ASP A 19 0.07 0.34 -11.69
CA ASP A 19 0.35 1.01 -12.97
C ASP A 19 1.81 1.41 -13.12
N LEU A 20 2.45 1.84 -12.03
CA LEU A 20 3.79 2.45 -12.05
C LEU A 20 4.89 1.60 -11.39
N GLY A 21 4.54 0.54 -10.66
CA GLY A 21 5.48 -0.24 -9.84
C GLY A 21 5.80 0.47 -8.52
N TRP A 22 7.07 0.50 -8.13
CA TRP A 22 7.51 1.18 -6.90
C TRP A 22 7.48 2.70 -7.08
N THR A 23 6.60 3.38 -6.34
CA THR A 23 6.37 4.83 -6.39
C THR A 23 6.17 5.41 -4.99
N ASP A 24 5.96 6.71 -4.85
CA ASP A 24 5.62 7.34 -3.56
C ASP A 24 4.15 7.09 -3.13
N GLU A 25 3.78 7.57 -1.94
CA GLU A 25 2.47 7.28 -1.33
C GLU A 25 1.28 7.81 -2.15
N ILE A 26 1.47 8.86 -2.94
CA ILE A 26 0.37 9.57 -3.62
C ILE A 26 -0.26 8.67 -4.70
N ASP A 27 0.57 7.94 -5.44
CA ASP A 27 0.15 7.05 -6.52
C ASP A 27 0.04 5.57 -6.09
N ALA A 28 0.12 5.30 -4.79
CA ALA A 28 0.10 3.96 -4.24
C ALA A 28 -1.27 3.29 -4.43
N THR A 29 -1.27 2.04 -4.89
CA THR A 29 -2.51 1.26 -5.02
C THR A 29 -2.99 0.78 -3.65
N ARG A 30 -4.26 1.06 -3.34
CA ARG A 30 -4.94 0.58 -2.14
C ARG A 30 -5.60 -0.77 -2.41
N PHE A 31 -5.37 -1.72 -1.52
CA PHE A 31 -5.87 -3.08 -1.62
C PHE A 31 -6.85 -3.38 -0.49
N SER A 32 -7.90 -4.12 -0.80
CA SER A 32 -8.85 -4.65 0.17
C SER A 32 -8.30 -5.90 0.89
N SER A 33 -8.93 -6.27 2.00
CA SER A 33 -8.65 -7.55 2.68
C SER A 33 -8.79 -8.78 1.77
N GLN A 34 -9.68 -8.74 0.77
CA GLN A 34 -9.87 -9.83 -0.18
C GLN A 34 -8.71 -9.90 -1.17
N GLU A 35 -8.29 -8.76 -1.72
CA GLU A 35 -7.15 -8.68 -2.64
C GLU A 35 -5.85 -9.12 -1.95
N ARG A 36 -5.63 -8.76 -0.69
CA ARG A 36 -4.49 -9.24 0.10
C ARG A 36 -4.41 -10.77 0.18
N GLN A 37 -5.54 -11.47 0.18
CA GLN A 37 -5.59 -12.94 0.24
C GLN A 37 -5.41 -13.57 -1.14
N ALA A 38 -5.82 -12.88 -2.21
CA ALA A 38 -5.78 -13.38 -3.58
C ALA A 38 -4.47 -13.05 -4.32
N LEU A 39 -3.81 -11.94 -3.97
CA LEU A 39 -2.64 -11.42 -4.67
C LEU A 39 -1.33 -11.84 -4.00
N ARG A 40 -0.32 -12.07 -4.84
CA ARG A 40 1.06 -12.24 -4.38
C ARG A 40 1.72 -10.88 -4.20
N LEU A 41 2.61 -10.79 -3.22
CA LEU A 41 3.43 -9.60 -3.02
C LEU A 41 4.48 -9.49 -4.15
N PRO A 42 4.77 -8.27 -4.62
CA PRO A 42 5.94 -8.00 -5.45
C PRO A 42 7.22 -8.26 -4.63
N ASP A 43 8.34 -8.50 -5.33
CA ASP A 43 9.65 -8.64 -4.70
C ASP A 43 9.96 -7.43 -3.82
N PHE A 44 10.47 -7.69 -2.61
CA PHE A 44 10.78 -6.65 -1.61
C PHE A 44 9.55 -5.88 -1.09
N GLY A 45 8.33 -6.39 -1.30
CA GLY A 45 7.10 -5.81 -0.76
C GLY A 45 6.61 -6.45 0.53
N GLN A 46 6.02 -5.62 1.40
CA GLN A 46 5.32 -6.07 2.61
C GLN A 46 3.94 -5.41 2.71
N TRP A 47 2.92 -6.20 3.06
CA TRP A 47 1.59 -5.69 3.36
C TRP A 47 1.61 -4.78 4.60
N HIS A 48 1.08 -3.57 4.44
CA HIS A 48 0.88 -2.62 5.52
C HIS A 48 -0.61 -2.29 5.61
N GLN A 49 -1.21 -2.49 6.78
CA GLN A 49 -2.62 -2.11 6.99
C GLN A 49 -2.70 -0.62 7.23
N ILE A 50 -3.60 0.05 6.53
CA ILE A 50 -3.92 1.46 6.73
C ILE A 50 -5.37 1.59 7.21
N ASP A 51 -5.57 2.43 8.22
CA ASP A 51 -6.91 2.75 8.69
C ASP A 51 -7.54 3.80 7.74
N PRO A 52 -8.74 3.54 7.21
CA PRO A 52 -9.43 4.49 6.34
C PRO A 52 -9.79 5.80 7.05
N THR A 53 -9.64 5.88 8.37
CA THR A 53 -9.90 7.07 9.19
C THR A 53 -8.69 7.97 9.41
N CYS A 54 -7.50 7.63 8.88
CA CYS A 54 -6.32 8.50 8.99
C CYS A 54 -6.22 9.57 7.88
N GLU A 55 -7.17 9.62 6.94
CA GLU A 55 -7.27 10.72 5.97
C GLU A 55 -8.13 11.88 6.50
N GLY A 56 -7.73 12.42 7.66
CA GLY A 56 -8.38 13.54 8.31
C GLY A 56 -7.39 14.54 8.90
N MET A 57 -6.93 15.48 8.06
CA MET A 57 -6.52 16.85 8.42
C MET A 57 -5.32 17.05 9.39
N ASN A 58 -4.12 17.18 8.82
CA ASN A 58 -3.20 18.27 9.19
C ASN A 58 -3.10 19.20 7.96
N ARG A 59 -3.99 20.17 7.87
CA ARG A 59 -3.85 21.36 7.03
C ARG A 59 -4.08 22.58 7.90
#